data_AF-B8KWE4-F1
#
_entry.id   AF-B8KWE4-F1
#
_cell.length_a   1.000
_cell.length_b   1.000
_cell.length_c   1.000
_cell.angle_alpha   90.00
_cell.angle_beta   90.00
_cell.angle_gamma   90.00
#
_symmetry.space_group_name_H-M   'P 1'
#
loop_
_entity.id
_entity.type
_entity.pdbx_description
1 polymer ?
#
loop_
_entity_poly.entity_id
_entity_poly.type
_entity_poly.pdbx_seq_one_letter_code
_entity_poly.pdbx_strand_id
1 'polypeptide(L)'
;MIMKATLRAATAVIAALLLTSAVAAKPDKKSGPGEVLVGVNASEFDSTTAFDPPNGIYPVGGSGIPNGEFTVARRLGIEIGLRATERFEGPYPAYPNENGKVGIYQSVTGQSESATGTPGAIWNYEFHIDLRGARGVAKGTTLSDYNATIDSNFWEELSEASGIPLPFSLNVDTPVSNGNAVLFQGSQNALFGNPFFDVNEPDTYEMTLTLTPETFNGPPLSVSIEINVIDE
;
A
#
# COMPACT_ATOMS: atom_id res chain seq x y z
N MET A 1 12.57 87.97 31.10
CA MET A 1 13.57 87.04 30.53
C MET A 1 13.22 85.65 31.04
N ILE A 2 12.43 84.90 30.26
CA ILE A 2 11.88 83.59 30.63
C ILE A 2 12.21 82.63 29.49
N MET A 3 13.02 81.62 29.79
CA MET A 3 13.34 80.48 28.93
C MET A 3 12.07 79.71 28.55
N LYS A 4 11.86 79.45 27.26
CA LYS A 4 10.99 78.38 26.78
C LYS A 4 11.87 77.33 26.09
N ALA A 5 11.97 76.18 26.73
CA ALA A 5 12.68 75.00 26.24
C ALA A 5 11.86 74.30 25.15
N THR A 6 12.53 73.97 24.04
CA THR A 6 11.99 73.21 22.92
C THR A 6 12.20 71.72 23.19
N LEU A 7 11.11 70.98 23.43
CA LEU A 7 11.16 69.53 23.62
C LEU A 7 11.07 68.84 22.23
N ARG A 8 12.14 68.11 21.86
CA ARG A 8 12.17 67.22 20.69
C ARG A 8 11.38 65.96 21.01
N ALA A 9 10.34 65.66 20.24
CA ALA A 9 9.68 64.35 20.25
C ALA A 9 10.41 63.41 19.27
N ALA A 10 10.97 62.32 19.81
CA ALA A 10 11.58 61.25 19.03
C ALA A 10 10.48 60.32 18.49
N THR A 11 10.51 60.05 17.19
CA THR A 11 9.67 59.05 16.52
C THR A 11 10.22 57.67 16.84
N ALA A 12 9.52 56.90 17.68
CA ALA A 12 9.78 55.48 17.87
C ALA A 12 9.01 54.69 16.81
N VAL A 13 9.73 54.04 15.89
CA VAL A 13 9.17 53.07 14.94
C VAL A 13 8.97 51.76 15.70
N ILE A 14 7.71 51.36 15.92
CA ILE A 14 7.34 50.07 16.50
C ILE A 14 7.46 49.03 15.39
N ALA A 15 8.44 48.12 15.50
CA ALA A 15 8.49 46.90 14.72
C ALA A 15 7.43 45.93 15.27
N ALA A 16 6.32 45.77 14.55
CA ALA A 16 5.34 44.73 14.83
C ALA A 16 5.89 43.38 14.36
N LEU A 17 6.40 42.58 15.29
CA LEU A 17 6.74 41.19 15.07
C LEU A 17 5.42 40.41 14.90
N LEU A 18 5.05 40.08 13.67
CA LEU A 18 3.97 39.13 13.40
C LEU A 18 4.44 37.73 13.85
N LEU A 19 4.10 37.37 15.09
CA LEU A 19 4.04 35.97 15.48
C LEU A 19 2.81 35.35 14.80
N THR A 20 3.02 34.79 13.61
CA THR A 20 2.10 33.77 13.08
C THR A 20 2.23 32.55 13.97
N SER A 21 1.33 32.41 14.94
CA SER A 21 1.15 31.15 15.65
C SER A 21 0.71 30.10 14.63
N ALA A 22 1.63 29.23 14.24
CA ALA A 22 1.27 27.93 13.69
C ALA A 22 0.41 27.26 14.76
N VAL A 23 -0.90 27.20 14.52
CA VAL A 23 -1.78 26.33 15.30
C VAL A 23 -1.38 24.92 14.93
N ALA A 24 -0.45 24.35 15.69
CA ALA A 24 -0.22 22.92 15.71
C ALA A 24 -1.58 22.30 16.09
N ALA A 25 -2.25 21.71 15.10
CA ALA A 25 -3.46 20.95 15.34
C ALA A 25 -3.12 19.93 16.44
N LYS A 26 -3.90 19.93 17.52
CA LYS A 26 -3.77 18.91 18.56
C LYS A 26 -3.85 17.54 17.87
N PRO A 27 -2.91 16.60 18.13
CA PRO A 27 -3.03 15.27 17.60
C PRO A 27 -4.36 14.68 18.08
N ASP A 28 -5.22 14.29 17.13
CA ASP A 28 -6.49 13.65 17.45
C ASP A 28 -6.20 12.40 18.29
N LYS A 29 -6.70 12.42 19.54
CA LYS A 29 -6.68 11.26 20.41
C LYS A 29 -7.58 10.19 19.78
N LYS A 30 -6.96 9.07 19.40
CA LYS A 30 -7.51 7.79 18.86
C LYS A 30 -7.49 7.63 17.34
N SER A 31 -6.31 7.63 16.73
CA SER A 31 -6.09 6.68 15.63
C SER A 31 -5.72 5.33 16.26
N GLY A 32 -6.70 4.47 16.51
CA GLY A 32 -6.42 3.10 16.95
C GLY A 32 -5.59 2.32 15.90
N PRO A 33 -5.09 1.12 16.23
CA PRO A 33 -4.60 0.20 15.20
C PRO A 33 -5.73 0.01 14.18
N GLY A 34 -5.40 -0.04 12.88
CA GLY A 34 -6.41 -0.19 11.84
C GLY A 34 -7.30 -1.42 12.07
N GLU A 35 -8.50 -1.39 11.53
CA GLU A 35 -9.37 -2.58 11.49
C GLU A 35 -8.88 -3.51 10.40
N VAL A 36 -8.80 -4.82 10.69
CA VAL A 36 -8.50 -5.86 9.70
C VAL A 36 -9.75 -6.69 9.50
N LEU A 37 -10.12 -6.92 8.24
CA LEU A 37 -11.26 -7.70 7.80
C LEU A 37 -10.77 -8.76 6.82
N VAL A 38 -11.21 -10.00 7.01
CA VAL A 38 -10.88 -11.15 6.14
C VAL A 38 -12.14 -11.55 5.38
N GLY A 39 -12.00 -11.95 4.12
CA GLY A 39 -13.15 -12.40 3.33
C GLY A 39 -14.10 -11.24 3.01
N VAL A 40 -13.54 -10.09 2.59
CA VAL A 40 -14.33 -8.95 2.12
C VAL A 40 -13.80 -8.41 0.81
N ASN A 41 -14.65 -7.77 0.02
CA ASN A 41 -14.17 -7.04 -1.15
C ASN A 41 -13.36 -5.80 -0.76
N ALA A 42 -12.29 -5.56 -1.52
CA ALA A 42 -11.65 -4.25 -1.55
C ALA A 42 -12.64 -3.18 -2.02
N SER A 43 -12.40 -1.93 -1.64
CA SER A 43 -13.18 -0.76 -1.98
C SER A 43 -13.31 -0.56 -3.49
N GLU A 44 -12.25 -0.93 -4.21
CA GLU A 44 -12.21 -1.04 -5.66
C GLU A 44 -11.12 -2.06 -6.04
N PHE A 45 -11.42 -2.96 -6.99
CA PHE A 45 -10.41 -3.78 -7.66
C PHE A 45 -10.98 -4.18 -9.03
N ASP A 46 -10.72 -3.33 -10.03
CA ASP A 46 -11.41 -3.41 -11.32
C ASP A 46 -10.45 -3.01 -12.46
N SER A 47 -10.28 -3.91 -13.44
CA SER A 47 -9.45 -3.65 -14.62
C SER A 47 -10.13 -2.71 -15.62
N THR A 48 -11.42 -2.40 -15.42
CA THR A 48 -12.17 -1.42 -16.22
C THR A 48 -12.04 0.01 -15.67
N THR A 49 -11.50 0.19 -14.46
CA THR A 49 -11.15 1.51 -13.95
C THR A 49 -10.17 2.16 -14.92
N ALA A 50 -10.48 3.39 -15.35
CA ALA A 50 -9.66 4.10 -16.31
C ALA A 50 -8.29 4.42 -15.70
N PHE A 51 -7.23 4.02 -16.41
CA PHE A 51 -5.87 4.48 -16.09
C PHE A 51 -5.81 6.01 -16.24
N ASP A 52 -5.59 6.71 -15.13
CA ASP A 52 -5.61 8.18 -15.05
C ASP A 52 -4.47 8.69 -14.15
N PRO A 53 -3.21 8.63 -14.62
CA PRO A 53 -2.04 9.12 -13.89
C PRO A 53 -2.11 10.58 -13.43
N PRO A 54 -2.68 11.53 -14.22
CA PRO A 54 -2.86 12.91 -13.75
C PRO A 54 -3.63 13.00 -12.42
N ASN A 55 -4.61 12.12 -12.20
CA ASN A 55 -5.38 12.05 -10.96
C ASN A 55 -4.89 10.96 -10.00
N GLY A 56 -3.74 10.34 -10.28
CA GLY A 56 -3.12 9.35 -9.41
C GLY A 56 -3.84 8.00 -9.39
N ILE A 57 -4.54 7.63 -10.47
CA ILE A 57 -5.29 6.37 -10.57
C ILE A 57 -4.50 5.36 -11.41
N TYR A 58 -4.07 4.29 -10.76
CA TYR A 58 -3.32 3.18 -11.35
C TYR A 58 -4.11 1.89 -11.09
N PRO A 59 -5.06 1.55 -11.99
CA PRO A 59 -5.90 0.37 -11.86
C PRO A 59 -5.08 -0.91 -12.05
N VAL A 60 -5.67 -2.05 -11.67
CA VAL A 60 -5.05 -3.36 -11.93
C VAL A 60 -4.81 -3.57 -13.43
N GLY A 61 -3.57 -3.95 -13.78
CA GLY A 61 -3.21 -4.36 -15.13
C GLY A 61 -3.56 -5.84 -15.37
N GLY A 62 -4.22 -6.13 -16.51
CA GLY A 62 -4.53 -7.50 -16.95
C GLY A 62 -6.02 -7.81 -17.08
N SER A 63 -6.36 -8.77 -17.96
CA SER A 63 -7.69 -9.36 -18.06
C SER A 63 -7.79 -10.49 -17.03
N GLY A 64 -8.61 -10.28 -16.01
CA GLY A 64 -8.53 -11.00 -14.75
C GLY A 64 -8.91 -12.46 -14.78
N ILE A 65 -8.74 -13.08 -13.61
CA ILE A 65 -9.82 -13.83 -12.97
C ILE A 65 -9.80 -13.39 -11.49
N PRO A 66 -10.82 -12.68 -11.00
CA PRO A 66 -10.92 -12.37 -9.58
C PRO A 66 -11.09 -13.67 -8.82
N ASN A 67 -10.07 -14.08 -8.07
CA ASN A 67 -10.17 -15.22 -7.20
C ASN A 67 -10.32 -14.76 -5.75
N GLY A 68 -11.55 -14.82 -5.28
CA GLY A 68 -11.85 -14.65 -3.87
C GLY A 68 -11.79 -13.22 -3.37
N GLU A 69 -12.15 -13.10 -2.10
CA GLU A 69 -12.22 -11.86 -1.37
C GLU A 69 -10.84 -11.45 -0.83
N PHE A 70 -10.67 -10.16 -0.55
CA PHE A 70 -9.46 -9.63 0.06
C PHE A 70 -9.44 -9.85 1.57
N THR A 71 -8.22 -9.84 2.09
CA THR A 71 -7.97 -9.40 3.46
C THR A 71 -7.61 -7.93 3.37
N VAL A 72 -8.35 -7.08 4.08
CA VAL A 72 -8.18 -5.62 4.03
C VAL A 72 -7.89 -5.06 5.41
N ALA A 73 -7.03 -4.03 5.45
CA ALA A 73 -6.86 -3.18 6.63
C ALA A 73 -7.36 -1.77 6.32
N ARG A 74 -8.17 -1.21 7.23
CA ARG A 74 -8.79 0.11 7.10
C ARG A 74 -8.42 1.01 8.26
N ARG A 75 -8.11 2.28 7.98
CA ARG A 75 -7.96 3.30 9.02
C ARG A 75 -8.16 4.70 8.47
N LEU A 76 -9.08 5.45 9.08
CA LEU A 76 -9.32 6.87 8.74
C LEU A 76 -9.55 7.08 7.23
N GLY A 77 -10.23 6.15 6.57
CA GLY A 77 -10.54 6.20 5.14
C GLY A 77 -9.42 5.76 4.20
N ILE A 78 -8.27 5.33 4.73
CA ILE A 78 -7.26 4.55 3.99
C ILE A 78 -7.68 3.09 4.00
N GLU A 79 -7.52 2.42 2.86
CA GLU A 79 -7.64 0.97 2.73
C GLU A 79 -6.41 0.39 2.05
N ILE A 80 -5.89 -0.70 2.61
CA ILE A 80 -4.94 -1.57 1.93
C ILE A 80 -5.47 -2.99 1.92
N GLY A 81 -5.13 -3.78 0.91
CA GLY A 81 -5.60 -5.15 0.78
C GLY A 81 -4.57 -6.07 0.14
N LEU A 82 -4.61 -7.34 0.57
CA LEU A 82 -3.89 -8.44 -0.06
C LEU A 82 -4.85 -9.61 -0.30
N ARG A 83 -4.62 -10.34 -1.39
CA ARG A 83 -5.19 -11.67 -1.62
C ARG A 83 -4.26 -12.55 -2.43
N ALA A 84 -4.41 -13.87 -2.30
CA ALA A 84 -3.91 -14.82 -3.27
C ALA A 84 -5.00 -15.20 -4.26
N THR A 85 -4.62 -15.48 -5.50
CA THR A 85 -5.52 -15.82 -6.59
C THR A 85 -4.93 -16.94 -7.42
N GLU A 86 -5.70 -17.98 -7.72
CA GLU A 86 -5.33 -18.90 -8.80
C GLU A 86 -5.64 -18.31 -10.18
N ARG A 87 -4.94 -18.76 -11.20
CA ARG A 87 -5.08 -18.21 -12.55
C ARG A 87 -6.16 -18.91 -13.37
N PHE A 88 -6.53 -20.15 -13.00
CA PHE A 88 -7.38 -21.02 -13.83
C PHE A 88 -8.48 -21.77 -13.06
N GLU A 89 -8.34 -21.97 -11.76
CA GLU A 89 -9.36 -22.61 -10.90
C GLU A 89 -9.78 -21.64 -9.79
N GLY A 90 -10.99 -21.78 -9.25
CA GLY A 90 -11.52 -20.87 -8.22
C GLY A 90 -12.60 -19.88 -8.71
N PRO A 91 -13.24 -19.14 -7.79
CA PRO A 91 -12.68 -18.60 -6.55
C PRO A 91 -12.72 -19.50 -5.31
N TYR A 92 -11.64 -19.46 -4.53
CA TYR A 92 -11.59 -19.97 -3.16
C TYR A 92 -11.76 -18.82 -2.16
N PRO A 93 -12.64 -18.93 -1.15
CA PRO A 93 -12.83 -17.88 -0.15
C PRO A 93 -11.64 -17.81 0.81
N ALA A 94 -11.28 -16.61 1.22
CA ALA A 94 -10.34 -16.40 2.31
C ALA A 94 -11.01 -16.71 3.66
N TYR A 95 -10.28 -17.30 4.61
CA TYR A 95 -10.77 -17.50 5.97
C TYR A 95 -9.81 -16.89 7.00
N PRO A 96 -10.33 -16.37 8.13
CA PRO A 96 -9.49 -15.77 9.15
C PRO A 96 -8.67 -16.84 9.90
N ASN A 97 -7.45 -16.49 10.29
CA ASN A 97 -6.72 -17.22 11.33
C ASN A 97 -7.41 -17.11 12.71
N GLU A 98 -6.91 -17.82 13.71
CA GLU A 98 -7.52 -17.86 15.06
C GLU A 98 -7.75 -16.48 15.69
N ASN A 99 -6.90 -15.51 15.38
CA ASN A 99 -6.98 -14.14 15.90
C ASN A 99 -7.80 -13.19 15.01
N GLY A 100 -8.28 -13.64 13.84
CA GLY A 100 -9.05 -12.83 12.90
C GLY A 100 -8.25 -11.72 12.22
N LYS A 101 -6.92 -11.84 12.13
CA LYS A 101 -6.01 -10.78 11.65
C LYS A 101 -5.19 -11.15 10.42
N VAL A 102 -5.16 -12.43 10.06
CA VAL A 102 -4.50 -12.93 8.85
C VAL A 102 -5.56 -13.64 8.02
N GLY A 103 -5.62 -13.34 6.73
CA GLY A 103 -6.43 -14.10 5.81
C GLY A 103 -5.66 -15.28 5.26
N ILE A 104 -6.25 -16.46 5.38
CA ILE A 104 -5.68 -17.70 4.90
C ILE A 104 -6.35 -18.04 3.58
N TYR A 105 -5.52 -18.30 2.58
CA TYR A 105 -5.88 -18.67 1.22
C TYR A 105 -5.37 -20.08 0.94
N GLN A 106 -6.06 -20.78 0.06
CA GLN A 106 -5.61 -22.07 -0.46
C GLN A 106 -5.31 -21.93 -1.93
N SER A 107 -4.26 -22.59 -2.36
CA SER A 107 -3.92 -22.74 -3.76
C SER A 107 -3.30 -24.10 -4.04
N VAL A 108 -3.23 -24.54 -5.30
CA VAL A 108 -2.57 -25.77 -5.71
C VAL A 108 -1.19 -25.53 -6.32
N THR A 109 -0.33 -26.53 -6.21
CA THR A 109 0.95 -26.59 -6.90
C THR A 109 0.73 -26.63 -8.41
N GLY A 110 1.66 -26.06 -9.16
CA GLY A 110 1.63 -26.14 -10.61
C GLY A 110 2.29 -24.97 -11.30
N GLN A 111 2.64 -25.20 -12.56
CA GLN A 111 3.33 -24.24 -13.40
C GLN A 111 2.50 -23.85 -14.63
N SER A 112 2.44 -22.55 -14.94
CA SER A 112 1.91 -21.99 -16.17
C SER A 112 2.97 -21.16 -16.89
N GLU A 113 3.09 -21.31 -18.21
CA GLU A 113 4.00 -20.46 -18.97
C GLU A 113 3.38 -19.07 -19.18
N SER A 114 4.15 -18.03 -18.89
CA SER A 114 3.81 -16.67 -19.32
C SER A 114 3.78 -16.59 -20.86
N ALA A 115 3.17 -15.53 -21.41
CA ALA A 115 3.18 -15.29 -22.86
C ALA A 115 4.60 -15.13 -23.44
N THR A 116 5.61 -14.91 -22.60
CA THR A 116 7.03 -14.82 -22.95
C THR A 116 7.78 -16.15 -22.75
N GLY A 117 7.06 -17.26 -22.53
CA GLY A 117 7.63 -18.60 -22.35
C GLY A 117 8.35 -18.80 -21.01
N THR A 118 7.97 -18.02 -19.99
CA THR A 118 8.62 -18.04 -18.68
C THR A 118 7.70 -18.80 -17.69
N PRO A 119 8.03 -20.05 -17.31
CA PRO A 119 7.46 -20.82 -16.17
C PRO A 119 7.05 -20.08 -14.88
N GLY A 120 5.77 -20.00 -14.54
CA GLY A 120 5.34 -19.44 -13.26
C GLY A 120 4.35 -20.22 -12.47
N ALA A 121 4.19 -19.86 -11.21
CA ALA A 121 3.13 -20.45 -10.40
C ALA A 121 1.78 -20.27 -11.12
N ILE A 122 0.93 -21.29 -11.02
CA ILE A 122 -0.47 -21.20 -11.44
C ILE A 122 -1.29 -20.27 -10.53
N TRP A 123 -0.68 -19.79 -9.44
CA TRP A 123 -1.23 -18.80 -8.53
C TRP A 123 -0.44 -17.48 -8.56
N ASN A 124 -1.12 -16.42 -8.17
CA ASN A 124 -0.66 -15.04 -8.09
C ASN A 124 -1.01 -14.48 -6.70
N TYR A 125 -0.45 -13.33 -6.38
CA TYR A 125 -0.98 -12.46 -5.34
C TYR A 125 -1.34 -11.09 -5.89
N GLU A 126 -2.26 -10.43 -5.22
CA GLU A 126 -2.75 -9.13 -5.62
C GLU A 126 -2.78 -8.18 -4.45
N PHE A 127 -2.45 -6.92 -4.72
CA PHE A 127 -2.44 -5.87 -3.72
C PHE A 127 -3.34 -4.70 -4.15
N HIS A 128 -3.88 -4.04 -3.13
CA HIS A 128 -4.76 -2.89 -3.26
C HIS A 128 -4.34 -1.81 -2.27
N ILE A 129 -4.25 -0.56 -2.71
CA ILE A 129 -4.07 0.62 -1.89
C ILE A 129 -5.03 1.71 -2.37
N ASP A 130 -5.94 2.15 -1.52
CA ASP A 130 -6.84 3.29 -1.75
C ASP A 130 -6.68 4.35 -0.65
N LEU A 131 -6.24 5.54 -1.07
CA LEU A 131 -6.01 6.72 -0.25
C LEU A 131 -7.05 7.82 -0.51
N ARG A 132 -7.97 7.64 -1.48
CA ARG A 132 -8.95 8.67 -1.88
C ARG A 132 -9.86 9.10 -0.73
N GLY A 133 -10.05 8.21 0.24
CA GLY A 133 -10.85 8.45 1.44
C GLY A 133 -10.08 8.99 2.64
N ALA A 134 -8.75 9.18 2.56
CA ALA A 134 -7.87 9.47 3.70
C ALA A 134 -8.20 10.78 4.43
N ARG A 135 -8.23 10.74 5.78
CA ARG A 135 -8.64 11.86 6.65
C ARG A 135 -7.80 11.94 7.92
N GLY A 136 -7.91 13.08 8.63
CA GLY A 136 -7.33 13.26 9.97
C GLY A 136 -5.82 13.40 9.96
N VAL A 137 -5.13 12.83 10.96
CA VAL A 137 -3.66 12.81 11.05
C VAL A 137 -3.00 12.01 9.91
N ALA A 138 -3.79 11.17 9.23
CA ALA A 138 -3.37 10.44 8.04
C ALA A 138 -3.59 11.25 6.76
N LYS A 139 -3.23 12.53 6.79
CA LYS A 139 -3.39 13.46 5.67
C LYS A 139 -2.34 13.27 4.57
N GLY A 140 -1.72 12.09 4.53
CA GLY A 140 -1.11 11.60 3.31
C GLY A 140 -2.22 11.36 2.31
N THR A 141 -2.31 12.23 1.31
CA THR A 141 -3.34 12.12 0.28
C THR A 141 -2.89 11.21 -0.86
N THR A 142 -1.61 10.85 -0.87
CA THR A 142 -0.97 10.18 -2.00
C THR A 142 0.12 9.21 -1.52
N LEU A 143 0.55 8.29 -2.39
CA LEU A 143 1.62 7.34 -2.04
C LEU A 143 2.95 8.02 -1.71
N SER A 144 3.23 9.26 -2.16
CA SER A 144 4.45 9.98 -1.74
C SER A 144 4.50 10.32 -0.24
N ASP A 145 3.39 10.19 0.46
CA ASP A 145 3.32 10.44 1.90
C ASP A 145 3.65 9.18 2.73
N TYR A 146 3.92 8.05 2.06
CA TYR A 146 4.09 6.75 2.66
C TYR A 146 5.25 5.96 2.05
N ASN A 147 5.86 5.11 2.86
CA ASN A 147 6.62 3.96 2.41
C ASN A 147 5.68 2.74 2.38
N ALA A 148 5.44 2.18 1.20
CA ALA A 148 4.67 0.96 1.03
C ALA A 148 5.63 -0.22 0.83
N THR A 149 5.52 -1.27 1.64
CA THR A 149 6.33 -2.48 1.52
C THR A 149 5.45 -3.71 1.43
N ILE A 150 5.86 -4.69 0.61
CA ILE A 150 5.33 -6.05 0.65
C ILE A 150 6.48 -6.94 1.10
N ASP A 151 6.35 -7.48 2.30
CA ASP A 151 7.31 -8.43 2.87
C ASP A 151 6.74 -9.85 2.71
N SER A 152 7.53 -10.77 2.15
CA SER A 152 7.13 -12.17 1.96
C SER A 152 8.20 -13.15 2.46
N ASN A 153 7.78 -14.35 2.87
CA ASN A 153 8.70 -15.43 3.24
C ASN A 153 9.24 -16.21 2.03
N PHE A 154 8.67 -16.00 0.84
CA PHE A 154 9.23 -16.42 -0.43
C PHE A 154 9.88 -15.22 -1.12
N TRP A 155 11.11 -15.40 -1.55
CA TRP A 155 11.83 -14.40 -2.34
C TRP A 155 11.30 -14.43 -3.78
N GLU A 156 11.18 -13.28 -4.42
CA GLU A 156 11.02 -13.19 -5.88
C GLU A 156 12.34 -12.68 -6.42
N GLU A 157 13.13 -13.48 -7.13
CA GLU A 157 14.24 -12.93 -7.89
C GLU A 157 13.65 -12.41 -9.21
N LEU A 158 13.01 -11.25 -9.12
CA LEU A 158 12.52 -10.55 -10.29
C LEU A 158 13.71 -10.32 -11.23
N SER A 159 13.80 -11.15 -12.27
CA SER A 159 14.83 -11.03 -13.30
C SER A 159 14.81 -9.60 -13.85
N GLU A 160 15.98 -9.09 -14.25
CA GLU A 160 16.25 -7.71 -14.73
C GLU A 160 15.26 -7.16 -15.79
N ALA A 161 14.35 -7.98 -16.32
CA ALA A 161 13.23 -7.58 -17.16
C ALA A 161 12.20 -6.66 -16.48
N SER A 162 12.06 -6.66 -15.15
CA SER A 162 11.05 -5.84 -14.45
C SER A 162 11.59 -4.50 -13.89
N GLY A 163 12.91 -4.30 -13.81
CA GLY A 163 13.53 -3.02 -13.45
C GLY A 163 13.36 -2.55 -12.00
N ILE A 164 12.98 -3.43 -11.05
CA ILE A 164 12.74 -3.06 -9.64
C ILE A 164 13.74 -3.78 -8.72
N PRO A 165 14.58 -3.08 -7.91
CA PRO A 165 15.57 -3.71 -7.02
C PRO A 165 14.97 -4.14 -5.65
N LEU A 166 15.54 -5.20 -5.04
CA LEU A 166 15.08 -5.82 -3.78
C LEU A 166 16.05 -5.66 -2.57
N PRO A 167 15.59 -5.73 -1.28
CA PRO A 167 14.21 -5.95 -0.83
C PRO A 167 13.34 -4.89 -1.45
N PHE A 168 12.29 -5.31 -2.16
CA PHE A 168 11.47 -4.36 -2.87
C PHE A 168 10.57 -3.83 -1.76
N SER A 169 11.03 -2.74 -1.16
CA SER A 169 10.07 -1.69 -0.93
C SER A 169 9.31 -1.56 -2.25
N LEU A 170 8.04 -1.21 -2.20
CA LEU A 170 7.48 -0.45 -3.30
C LEU A 170 8.19 0.93 -3.31
N ASN A 171 9.53 0.92 -3.38
CA ASN A 171 10.36 2.06 -3.65
C ASN A 171 9.98 2.37 -5.08
N VAL A 172 9.21 3.42 -5.20
CA VAL A 172 8.91 4.14 -6.43
C VAL A 172 10.23 4.78 -6.97
N ASP A 173 11.35 4.05 -6.90
CA ASP A 173 12.70 4.42 -7.33
C ASP A 173 12.98 4.02 -8.78
N THR A 174 12.11 3.21 -9.40
CA THR A 174 11.76 3.55 -10.77
C THR A 174 10.69 4.63 -10.66
N PRO A 175 10.89 5.83 -11.26
CA PRO A 175 9.84 6.81 -11.34
C PRO A 175 8.74 6.27 -12.27
N VAL A 176 7.92 5.35 -11.78
CA VAL A 176 6.49 5.59 -11.90
C VAL A 176 6.29 6.90 -11.16
N SER A 177 6.39 8.04 -11.86
CA SER A 177 5.32 9.02 -11.96
C SER A 177 4.50 9.49 -10.75
N ASN A 178 4.46 8.72 -9.68
CA ASN A 178 3.25 8.30 -8.98
C ASN A 178 3.31 8.73 -7.53
N GLY A 179 4.19 9.68 -7.19
CA GLY A 179 4.14 10.34 -5.89
C GLY A 179 2.73 10.90 -5.61
N ASN A 180 1.94 11.19 -6.65
CA ASN A 180 0.55 11.60 -6.58
C ASN A 180 -0.49 10.46 -6.53
N ALA A 181 -0.09 9.18 -6.53
CA ALA A 181 -1.03 8.07 -6.61
C ALA A 181 -1.96 8.02 -5.40
N VAL A 182 -3.26 7.94 -5.67
CA VAL A 182 -4.32 7.85 -4.67
C VAL A 182 -5.05 6.51 -4.73
N LEU A 183 -4.96 5.82 -5.86
CA LEU A 183 -5.38 4.43 -6.03
C LEU A 183 -4.24 3.68 -6.74
N PHE A 184 -3.76 2.62 -6.12
CA PHE A 184 -2.69 1.78 -6.68
C PHE A 184 -3.02 0.31 -6.45
N GLN A 185 -3.10 -0.43 -7.55
CA GLN A 185 -3.50 -1.83 -7.56
C GLN A 185 -2.53 -2.62 -8.44
N GLY A 186 -2.30 -3.88 -8.09
CA GLY A 186 -1.45 -4.74 -8.90
C GLY A 186 -1.75 -6.21 -8.67
N SER A 187 -1.39 -6.98 -9.69
CA SER A 187 -1.42 -8.45 -9.69
C SER A 187 -0.02 -8.90 -10.08
N GLN A 188 0.58 -9.76 -9.26
CA GLN A 188 1.92 -10.28 -9.46
C GLN A 188 1.84 -11.80 -9.45
N ASN A 189 2.54 -12.41 -10.39
CA ASN A 189 2.73 -13.86 -10.39
C ASN A 189 4.00 -14.14 -9.62
N ALA A 190 3.99 -15.15 -8.76
CA ALA A 190 5.19 -15.59 -8.06
C ALA A 190 6.22 -16.08 -9.09
N LEU A 191 7.12 -15.18 -9.52
CA LEU A 191 7.98 -15.42 -10.69
C LEU A 191 9.47 -15.14 -10.49
N PHE A 192 10.20 -16.26 -10.57
CA PHE A 192 11.58 -16.53 -10.99
C PHE A 192 12.76 -16.33 -10.04
N GLY A 193 13.74 -17.24 -10.20
CA GLY A 193 15.10 -17.23 -9.64
C GLY A 193 15.26 -17.51 -8.15
N ASN A 194 14.16 -17.66 -7.40
CA ASN A 194 14.26 -18.04 -5.99
C ASN A 194 14.55 -19.55 -5.80
N PRO A 195 15.72 -19.96 -5.29
CA PRO A 195 16.00 -21.37 -4.99
C PRO A 195 15.19 -21.92 -3.80
N PHE A 196 14.44 -21.07 -3.10
CA PHE A 196 13.59 -21.38 -1.96
C PHE A 196 12.09 -21.35 -2.30
N PHE A 197 11.72 -21.23 -3.58
CA PHE A 197 10.34 -21.34 -4.05
C PHE A 197 10.28 -22.39 -5.17
N ASP A 198 9.59 -23.49 -4.92
CA ASP A 198 9.30 -24.51 -5.92
C ASP A 198 7.81 -24.49 -6.23
N VAL A 199 7.47 -24.11 -7.47
CA VAL A 199 6.10 -24.04 -7.95
C VAL A 199 5.37 -25.40 -7.92
N ASN A 200 6.12 -26.50 -7.82
CA ASN A 200 5.58 -27.86 -7.86
C ASN A 200 5.53 -28.54 -6.49
N GLU A 201 6.00 -27.89 -5.42
CA GLU A 201 6.00 -28.47 -4.08
C GLU A 201 5.02 -27.72 -3.17
N PRO A 202 4.24 -28.44 -2.33
CA PRO A 202 3.40 -27.81 -1.32
C PRO A 202 4.22 -27.02 -0.30
N ASP A 203 3.74 -25.84 0.08
CA ASP A 203 4.32 -25.03 1.14
C ASP A 203 3.32 -23.97 1.64
N THR A 204 3.68 -23.29 2.73
CA THR A 204 2.93 -22.16 3.27
C THR A 204 3.71 -20.86 3.05
N TYR A 205 3.11 -19.94 2.30
CA TYR A 205 3.67 -18.63 2.03
C TYR A 205 2.98 -17.54 2.85
N GLU A 206 3.76 -16.68 3.46
CA GLU A 206 3.28 -15.55 4.24
C GLU A 206 3.63 -14.24 3.53
N MET A 207 2.70 -13.31 3.50
CA MET A 207 2.90 -11.97 2.95
C MET A 207 2.32 -10.90 3.87
N THR A 208 2.99 -9.76 3.95
CA THR A 208 2.51 -8.58 4.68
C THR A 208 2.70 -7.33 3.84
N LEU A 209 1.61 -6.63 3.56
CA LEU A 209 1.63 -5.30 2.98
C LEU A 209 1.57 -4.29 4.12
N THR A 210 2.58 -3.40 4.19
CA THR A 210 2.66 -2.34 5.20
C THR A 210 2.72 -0.98 4.52
N LEU A 211 1.91 -0.05 5.01
CA LEU A 211 1.91 1.35 4.64
C LEU A 211 2.37 2.18 5.85
N THR A 212 3.61 2.68 5.80
CA THR A 212 4.24 3.46 6.86
C THR A 212 4.27 4.94 6.48
N PRO A 213 3.65 5.84 7.28
CA PRO A 213 3.77 7.29 7.04
C PRO A 213 5.22 7.79 7.01
N GLU A 214 5.57 8.60 6.01
CA GLU A 214 6.88 9.26 5.90
C GLU A 214 6.81 10.77 6.15
N THR A 215 5.83 11.44 5.55
CA THR A 215 5.71 12.91 5.58
C THR A 215 4.93 13.41 6.79
N PHE A 216 4.35 12.51 7.59
CA PHE A 216 3.56 12.84 8.76
C PHE A 216 3.68 11.78 9.86
N ASN A 217 3.35 12.16 11.09
CA ASN A 217 3.39 11.24 12.23
C ASN A 217 2.08 10.45 12.31
N GLY A 218 2.14 9.14 12.03
CA GLY A 218 1.05 8.20 12.22
C GLY A 218 1.56 6.78 12.39
N PRO A 219 0.77 5.87 13.00
CA PRO A 219 1.16 4.46 13.07
C PRO A 219 1.15 3.83 11.66
N PRO A 220 1.94 2.80 11.38
CA PRO A 220 1.81 2.01 10.15
C PRO A 220 0.44 1.33 10.05
N LEU A 221 -0.06 1.12 8.83
CA LEU A 221 -1.21 0.25 8.55
C LEU A 221 -0.67 -1.00 7.87
N SER A 222 -1.03 -2.19 8.35
CA SER A 222 -0.55 -3.44 7.76
C SER A 222 -1.69 -4.43 7.59
N VAL A 223 -1.56 -5.27 6.56
CA VAL A 223 -2.42 -6.41 6.31
C VAL A 223 -1.56 -7.61 5.93
N SER A 224 -1.92 -8.79 6.44
CA SER A 224 -1.14 -10.01 6.24
C SER A 224 -2.04 -11.14 5.72
N ILE A 225 -1.46 -11.98 4.88
CA ILE A 225 -2.09 -13.19 4.35
C ILE A 225 -1.15 -14.40 4.49
N GLU A 226 -1.75 -15.57 4.54
CA GLU A 226 -1.11 -16.87 4.44
C GLU A 226 -1.68 -17.59 3.20
N ILE A 227 -0.82 -18.24 2.44
CA ILE A 227 -1.16 -18.95 1.21
C ILE A 227 -0.70 -20.38 1.40
N ASN A 228 -1.65 -21.28 1.60
CA ASN A 228 -1.39 -22.71 1.72
C ASN A 228 -1.44 -23.33 0.34
N VAL A 229 -0.26 -23.61 -0.23
CA VAL A 229 -0.11 -24.30 -1.50
C VAL A 229 -0.10 -25.81 -1.24
N ILE A 230 -1.02 -26.53 -1.86
CA ILE A 230 -1.24 -27.97 -1.68
C ILE A 230 -1.10 -28.71 -3.01
N ASP A 231 -0.93 -30.02 -2.99
CA ASP A 231 -1.00 -30.80 -4.23
C ASP A 231 -2.44 -30.84 -4.79
N GLU A 232 -2.56 -30.90 -6.12
CA GLU A 232 -3.83 -31.11 -6.85
C GLU A 232 -4.49 -32.47 -6.53
#